data_AF-A0A523NDT6-F1
#
_entry.id   AF-A0A523NDT6-F1
#
_cell.length_a   1.000
_cell.length_b   1.000
_cell.length_c   1.000
_cell.angle_alpha   90.00
_cell.angle_beta   90.00
_cell.angle_gamma   90.00
#
_symmetry.space_group_name_H-M   'P 1'
#
loop_
_entity.id
_entity.type
_entity.pdbx_description
1 polymer ?
#
loop_
_entity_poly.entity_id
_entity_poly.type
_entity_poly.pdbx_seq_one_letter_code
_entity_poly.pdbx_strand_id
1 'polypeptide(L)'
;MTTTIHTNHRLLGCASLALVLGTPSVAQEAESQPASVQLTGKVRDFKPFGVAGGHIDFENTPENGMSRYAGIVHPLIGDDSKPVFRGTGNKITNQWRDSQGRQISYLLYDASLGDVEGSWGQAGTGGITSADSFAQWFRDVPVYNLSAPLTLTLVRQADGMYLFDDTIDPYYAAKGGFYP
;
A
#
# COMPACT_ATOMS: atom_id res chain seq x y z
N MET A 1 32.01 19.70 47.94
CA MET A 1 33.00 18.85 47.25
C MET A 1 33.39 19.55 45.98
N THR A 2 34.61 20.08 46.01
CA THR A 2 35.25 20.89 44.99
C THR A 2 35.93 19.96 44.00
N THR A 3 35.72 20.14 42.69
CA THR A 3 36.62 19.59 41.68
C THR A 3 36.99 20.67 40.67
N THR A 4 38.30 20.74 40.49
CA THR A 4 39.13 21.78 39.91
C THR A 4 39.05 21.89 38.38
N ILE A 5 39.31 23.11 37.92
CA ILE A 5 39.44 23.63 36.55
C ILE A 5 40.69 23.05 35.86
N HIS A 6 40.62 22.83 34.53
CA HIS A 6 41.80 23.01 33.67
C HIS A 6 41.44 23.81 32.42
N THR A 7 41.89 25.07 32.42
CA THR A 7 41.99 25.95 31.25
C THR A 7 43.33 25.65 30.57
N ASN A 8 43.32 25.38 29.26
CA ASN A 8 44.53 25.43 28.44
C ASN A 8 44.28 26.37 27.26
N HIS A 9 44.91 27.55 27.31
CA HIS A 9 45.16 28.37 26.15
C HIS A 9 46.21 27.68 25.26
N ARG A 10 46.03 27.69 23.93
CA ARG A 10 47.07 28.10 22.96
C ARG A 10 46.62 28.02 21.48
N LEU A 11 46.98 29.11 20.81
CA LEU A 11 47.25 29.35 19.39
C LEU A 11 46.09 29.41 18.37
N LEU A 12 45.93 30.64 17.84
CA LEU A 12 45.49 30.91 16.47
C LEU A 12 46.32 30.08 15.47
N GLY A 13 45.62 29.34 14.62
CA GLY A 13 46.13 28.86 13.35
C GLY A 13 45.05 29.09 12.29
N CYS A 14 45.25 30.08 11.43
CA CYS A 14 44.41 30.27 10.24
C CYS A 14 44.65 29.09 9.30
N ALA A 15 43.68 28.18 9.22
CA ALA A 15 43.52 27.28 8.09
C ALA A 15 42.15 27.58 7.48
N SER A 16 42.17 28.33 6.37
CA SER A 16 41.02 28.47 5.50
C SER A 16 40.73 27.11 4.86
N LEU A 17 39.83 26.34 5.46
CA LEU A 17 39.21 25.19 4.81
C LEU A 17 37.99 25.73 4.05
N ALA A 18 38.13 25.86 2.74
CA ALA A 18 36.99 26.09 1.86
C ALA A 18 36.08 24.86 1.96
N LEU A 19 35.02 24.97 2.76
CA LEU A 19 33.94 24.00 2.78
C LEU A 19 33.16 24.21 1.48
N VAL A 20 33.51 23.48 0.43
CA VAL A 20 32.62 23.29 -0.71
C VAL A 20 31.44 22.49 -0.17
N LEU A 21 30.37 23.19 0.21
CA LEU A 21 29.07 22.57 0.41
C LEU A 21 28.59 22.11 -0.97
N GLY A 22 29.07 20.94 -1.39
CA GLY A 22 28.42 20.18 -2.45
C GLY A 22 27.06 19.79 -1.91
N THR A 23 26.01 20.51 -2.33
CA THR A 23 24.66 19.95 -2.26
C THR A 23 24.73 18.60 -2.98
N PRO A 24 24.38 17.47 -2.34
CA PRO A 24 24.23 16.23 -3.10
C PRO A 24 23.25 16.53 -4.22
N SER A 25 23.76 16.50 -5.46
CA SER A 25 22.93 16.67 -6.63
C SER A 25 21.98 15.47 -6.66
N VAL A 26 20.69 15.71 -6.88
CA VAL A 26 19.67 14.68 -7.15
C VAL A 26 20.15 13.71 -8.25
N ALA A 27 21.06 14.16 -9.13
CA ALA A 27 21.69 13.34 -10.15
C ALA A 27 22.51 12.16 -9.61
N GLN A 28 23.09 12.26 -8.40
CA GLN A 28 23.98 11.23 -7.85
C GLN A 28 23.23 10.09 -7.14
N GLU A 29 22.00 10.35 -6.67
CA GLU A 29 21.12 9.30 -6.11
C GLU A 29 20.51 8.42 -7.21
N ALA A 30 20.24 9.02 -8.38
CA ALA A 30 19.66 8.34 -9.54
C ALA A 30 20.57 7.27 -10.18
N GLU A 31 21.89 7.33 -9.99
CA GLU A 31 22.84 6.31 -10.50
C GLU A 31 23.06 5.13 -9.54
N SER A 32 22.71 5.28 -8.26
CA SER A 32 22.90 4.23 -7.24
C SER A 32 21.77 3.20 -7.17
N GLN A 33 20.61 3.49 -7.76
CA GLN A 33 19.45 2.60 -7.70
C GLN A 33 19.51 1.54 -8.81
N PRO A 34 19.13 0.28 -8.51
CA PRO A 34 19.25 -0.80 -9.48
C PRO A 34 18.29 -0.59 -10.66
N ALA A 35 18.68 -1.01 -11.87
CA ALA A 35 17.82 -0.90 -13.06
C ALA A 35 16.52 -1.72 -12.93
N SER A 36 16.49 -2.73 -12.05
CA SER A 36 15.31 -3.50 -11.72
C SER A 36 15.30 -3.96 -10.27
N VAL A 37 14.10 -4.25 -9.76
CA VAL A 37 13.87 -4.88 -8.46
C VAL A 37 12.88 -6.02 -8.62
N GLN A 38 13.03 -7.07 -7.81
CA GLN A 38 12.07 -8.17 -7.74
C GLN A 38 11.20 -8.01 -6.49
N LEU A 39 9.88 -8.03 -6.69
CA LEU A 39 8.89 -8.04 -5.61
C LEU A 39 8.17 -9.39 -5.62
N THR A 40 8.37 -10.16 -4.55
CA THR A 40 7.69 -11.45 -4.36
C THR A 40 6.51 -11.29 -3.41
N GLY A 41 5.31 -11.51 -3.94
CA GLY A 41 4.06 -11.55 -3.19
C GLY A 41 3.51 -12.96 -3.05
N LYS A 42 2.37 -13.07 -2.36
CA LYS A 42 1.54 -14.28 -2.34
C LYS A 42 0.27 -14.02 -3.13
N VAL A 43 0.00 -14.85 -4.12
CA VAL A 43 -1.29 -14.88 -4.83
C VAL A 43 -2.13 -16.04 -4.32
N ARG A 44 -3.45 -15.84 -4.32
CA ARG A 44 -4.45 -16.84 -3.94
C ARG A 44 -5.55 -16.83 -4.98
N ASP A 45 -6.03 -18.02 -5.31
CA ASP A 45 -7.21 -18.19 -6.14
C ASP A 45 -8.40 -18.58 -5.26
N PHE A 46 -9.58 -18.09 -5.63
CA PHE A 46 -10.85 -18.35 -4.96
C PHE A 46 -11.87 -18.80 -5.99
N LYS A 47 -12.51 -19.94 -5.73
CA LYS A 47 -13.68 -20.33 -6.51
C LYS A 47 -14.85 -19.37 -6.24
N PRO A 48 -15.65 -19.06 -7.26
CA PRO A 48 -16.77 -18.12 -7.13
C PRO A 48 -17.82 -18.59 -6.13
N PHE A 49 -18.61 -17.67 -5.61
CA PHE A 49 -19.77 -18.00 -4.78
C PHE A 49 -20.74 -18.95 -5.50
N GLY A 50 -21.36 -19.85 -4.74
CA GLY A 50 -22.41 -20.74 -5.24
C GLY A 50 -21.92 -22.02 -5.93
N VAL A 51 -20.61 -22.20 -6.15
CA VAL A 51 -20.05 -23.48 -6.63
C VAL A 51 -19.51 -24.34 -5.48
N ALA A 52 -19.31 -25.63 -5.71
CA ALA A 52 -18.73 -26.54 -4.72
C ALA A 52 -17.30 -26.10 -4.33
N GLY A 53 -17.11 -25.79 -3.05
CA GLY A 53 -15.86 -25.20 -2.54
C GLY A 53 -15.67 -23.72 -2.87
N GLY A 54 -16.72 -23.04 -3.35
CA GLY A 54 -16.76 -21.60 -3.55
C GLY A 54 -16.62 -20.82 -2.25
N HIS A 55 -15.90 -19.71 -2.29
CA HIS A 55 -15.80 -18.82 -1.14
C HIS A 55 -17.02 -17.91 -1.06
N ILE A 56 -17.55 -17.68 0.15
CA ILE A 56 -18.83 -16.99 0.32
C ILE A 56 -18.78 -15.49 -0.02
N ASP A 57 -17.59 -14.89 -0.01
CA ASP A 57 -17.40 -13.46 -0.28
C ASP A 57 -16.97 -13.14 -1.73
N PHE A 58 -16.49 -14.11 -2.51
CA PHE A 58 -15.91 -13.84 -3.83
C PHE A 58 -16.94 -14.06 -4.95
N GLU A 59 -16.98 -13.12 -5.90
CA GLU A 59 -17.95 -13.09 -7.01
C GLU A 59 -19.41 -13.13 -6.55
N ASN A 60 -19.68 -12.77 -5.29
CA ASN A 60 -21.02 -12.58 -4.79
C ASN A 60 -21.48 -11.14 -5.02
N THR A 61 -22.77 -10.94 -5.30
CA THR A 61 -23.34 -9.59 -5.42
C THR A 61 -23.81 -9.09 -4.06
N PRO A 62 -23.25 -7.98 -3.53
CA PRO A 62 -23.73 -7.39 -2.30
C PRO A 62 -25.21 -6.98 -2.41
N GLU A 63 -25.95 -7.09 -1.33
CA GLU A 63 -27.40 -6.78 -1.29
C GLU A 63 -27.69 -5.34 -1.71
N ASN A 64 -26.80 -4.40 -1.36
CA ASN A 64 -26.91 -2.98 -1.71
C ASN A 64 -26.23 -2.61 -3.05
N GLY A 65 -25.91 -3.63 -3.85
CA GLY A 65 -25.31 -3.52 -5.17
C GLY A 65 -23.81 -3.18 -5.16
N MET A 66 -23.22 -3.29 -6.34
CA MET A 66 -21.81 -2.98 -6.58
C MET A 66 -21.55 -1.50 -6.40
N SER A 67 -20.64 -1.16 -5.48
CA SER A 67 -20.22 0.21 -5.25
C SER A 67 -18.90 0.27 -4.50
N ARG A 68 -18.42 1.49 -4.23
CA ARG A 68 -17.27 1.71 -3.36
C ARG A 68 -17.74 1.71 -1.91
N TYR A 69 -17.23 0.78 -1.13
CA TYR A 69 -17.45 0.72 0.33
C TYR A 69 -16.12 0.99 1.03
N ALA A 70 -16.17 1.67 2.18
CA ALA A 70 -14.99 1.89 3.01
C ALA A 70 -15.30 1.67 4.48
N GLY A 71 -14.24 1.50 5.29
CA GLY A 71 -14.35 1.17 6.71
C GLY A 71 -14.53 -0.32 7.01
N ILE A 72 -14.29 -1.20 6.04
CA ILE A 72 -14.34 -2.66 6.20
C ILE A 72 -13.16 -3.17 7.04
N VAL A 73 -11.99 -2.57 6.85
CA VAL A 73 -10.72 -2.97 7.46
C VAL A 73 -10.29 -1.94 8.49
N HIS A 74 -9.68 -2.39 9.58
CA HIS A 74 -9.06 -1.52 10.58
C HIS A 74 -7.89 -0.72 9.97
N PRO A 75 -7.65 0.54 10.40
CA PRO A 75 -6.50 1.33 9.93
C PRO A 75 -5.14 0.76 10.30
N LEU A 76 -5.09 -0.09 11.34
CA LEU A 76 -3.90 -0.75 11.82
C LEU A 76 -3.95 -2.23 11.45
N ILE A 77 -2.80 -2.79 11.09
CA ILE A 77 -2.62 -4.23 10.90
C ILE A 77 -2.67 -4.93 12.25
N GLY A 78 -3.06 -6.20 12.24
CA GLY A 78 -3.03 -7.05 13.43
C GLY A 78 -1.62 -7.48 13.80
N ASP A 79 -1.48 -8.08 14.98
CA ASP A 79 -0.20 -8.58 15.50
C ASP A 79 0.44 -9.65 14.58
N ASP A 80 -0.36 -10.31 13.74
CA ASP A 80 0.09 -11.26 12.73
C ASP A 80 0.48 -10.61 11.39
N SER A 81 0.60 -9.28 11.37
CA SER A 81 0.86 -8.45 10.19
C SER A 81 -0.18 -8.61 9.08
N LYS A 82 -1.44 -8.92 9.43
CA LYS A 82 -2.55 -9.04 8.46
C LYS A 82 -3.62 -7.98 8.66
N PRO A 83 -4.41 -7.69 7.62
CA PRO A 83 -5.60 -6.85 7.75
C PRO A 83 -6.56 -7.39 8.81
N VAL A 84 -7.11 -6.49 9.63
CA VAL A 84 -8.08 -6.83 10.67
C VAL A 84 -9.47 -6.40 10.21
N PHE A 85 -10.42 -7.34 10.25
CA PHE A 85 -11.81 -7.06 9.93
C PHE A 85 -12.41 -6.09 10.96
N ARG A 86 -13.05 -5.01 10.47
CA ARG A 86 -13.75 -4.03 11.30
C ARG A 86 -15.27 -4.18 11.21
N GLY A 87 -15.78 -4.60 10.05
CA GLY A 87 -17.20 -4.73 9.79
C GLY A 87 -17.52 -4.66 8.30
N THR A 88 -18.78 -4.47 7.95
CA THR A 88 -19.23 -4.46 6.55
C THR A 88 -18.99 -3.13 5.83
N GLY A 89 -18.47 -2.12 6.54
CA GLY A 89 -18.21 -0.79 5.99
C GLY A 89 -19.47 -0.02 5.60
N ASN A 90 -19.28 1.12 4.96
CA ASN A 90 -20.36 1.96 4.45
C ASN A 90 -20.09 2.33 3.00
N LYS A 91 -21.15 2.43 2.19
CA LYS A 91 -21.09 2.92 0.82
C LYS A 91 -20.55 4.35 0.84
N ILE A 92 -19.68 4.69 -0.09
CA ILE A 92 -19.27 6.08 -0.33
C ILE A 92 -20.20 6.67 -1.37
N THR A 93 -20.96 7.71 -1.00
CA THR A 93 -21.82 8.46 -1.93
C THR A 93 -21.09 9.65 -2.52
N ASN A 94 -20.26 10.34 -1.72
CA ASN A 94 -19.35 11.39 -2.17
C ASN A 94 -17.94 11.11 -1.66
N GLN A 95 -16.95 11.23 -2.55
CA GLN A 95 -15.54 11.00 -2.20
C GLN A 95 -14.97 12.20 -1.44
N TRP A 96 -14.22 11.94 -0.37
CA TRP A 96 -13.39 12.94 0.31
C TRP A 96 -12.33 13.50 -0.63
N ARG A 97 -12.04 14.79 -0.48
CA ARG A 97 -11.02 15.47 -1.29
C ARG A 97 -10.13 16.32 -0.42
N ASP A 98 -8.87 16.46 -0.82
CA ASP A 98 -8.01 17.47 -0.22
C ASP A 98 -8.38 18.88 -0.72
N SER A 99 -7.71 19.90 -0.16
CA SER A 99 -7.89 21.30 -0.56
C SER A 99 -7.58 21.61 -2.03
N GLN A 100 -6.89 20.71 -2.75
CA GLN A 100 -6.64 20.82 -4.19
C GLN A 100 -7.69 20.06 -5.03
N GLY A 101 -8.70 19.48 -4.40
CA GLY A 101 -9.77 18.73 -5.06
C GLY A 101 -9.40 17.29 -5.43
N ARG A 102 -8.20 16.82 -5.06
CA ARG A 102 -7.74 15.45 -5.33
C ARG A 102 -8.43 14.50 -4.35
N GLN A 103 -8.79 13.31 -4.82
CA GLN A 103 -9.50 12.34 -3.98
C GLN A 103 -8.56 11.76 -2.91
N ILE A 104 -9.02 11.72 -1.67
CA ILE A 104 -8.27 11.17 -0.53
C ILE A 104 -9.09 10.09 0.19
N SER A 105 -8.40 9.25 0.96
CA SER A 105 -9.06 8.35 1.90
C SER A 105 -9.78 9.17 2.98
N TYR A 106 -10.94 8.70 3.43
CA TYR A 106 -11.67 9.32 4.55
C TYR A 106 -10.84 9.38 5.84
N LEU A 107 -9.83 8.51 5.99
CA LEU A 107 -8.91 8.50 7.14
C LEU A 107 -7.86 9.62 7.09
N LEU A 108 -7.65 10.23 5.92
CA LEU A 108 -6.69 11.32 5.72
C LEU A 108 -7.35 12.70 5.77
N TYR A 109 -8.68 12.75 5.88
CA TYR A 109 -9.43 14.00 5.90
C TYR A 109 -9.06 14.86 7.10
N ASP A 110 -8.69 16.11 6.82
CA ASP A 110 -8.45 17.12 7.83
C ASP A 110 -9.06 18.47 7.40
N ALA A 111 -10.16 18.85 8.05
CA ALA A 111 -10.84 20.12 7.79
C ALA A 111 -9.92 21.34 7.93
N SER A 112 -8.91 21.26 8.81
CA SER A 112 -7.98 22.36 9.05
C SER A 112 -7.02 22.60 7.88
N LEU A 113 -6.81 21.59 7.03
CA LEU A 113 -6.02 21.70 5.80
C LEU A 113 -6.83 22.20 4.60
N GLY A 114 -8.11 22.52 4.82
CA GLY A 114 -9.05 22.94 3.77
C GLY A 114 -9.64 21.78 2.98
N ASP A 115 -9.58 20.56 3.52
CA ASP A 115 -10.14 19.38 2.87
C ASP A 115 -11.68 19.45 2.80
N VAL A 116 -12.23 18.82 1.77
CA VAL A 116 -13.67 18.71 1.56
C VAL A 116 -14.14 17.34 2.04
N GLU A 117 -15.08 17.37 2.98
CA GLU A 117 -15.69 16.15 3.52
C GLU A 117 -16.47 15.42 2.42
N GLY A 118 -16.31 14.09 2.39
CA GLY A 118 -17.14 13.21 1.58
C GLY A 118 -18.49 12.92 2.23
N SER A 119 -19.14 11.84 1.81
CA SER A 119 -20.41 11.44 2.40
C SER A 119 -20.54 9.92 2.43
N TRP A 120 -21.05 9.44 3.56
CA TRP A 120 -21.43 8.05 3.75
C TRP A 120 -22.84 7.80 3.23
N GLY A 121 -23.03 6.64 2.64
CA GLY A 121 -24.34 6.06 2.31
C GLY A 121 -24.70 4.95 3.27
N GLN A 122 -25.51 4.01 2.78
CA GLN A 122 -25.94 2.84 3.54
C GLN A 122 -24.76 1.96 3.96
N ALA A 123 -24.91 1.28 5.10
CA ALA A 123 -23.97 0.23 5.52
C ALA A 123 -23.88 -0.86 4.44
N GLY A 124 -22.68 -1.42 4.25
CA GLY A 124 -22.50 -2.59 3.40
C GLY A 124 -23.25 -3.77 3.98
N THR A 125 -23.93 -4.55 3.13
CA THR A 125 -24.47 -5.86 3.47
C THR A 125 -24.26 -6.81 2.29
N GLY A 126 -24.01 -8.09 2.58
CA GLY A 126 -23.83 -9.14 1.58
C GLY A 126 -22.50 -9.15 0.80
N GLY A 127 -21.58 -8.21 1.05
CA GLY A 127 -20.26 -8.18 0.38
C GLY A 127 -19.17 -8.99 1.09
N ILE A 128 -19.13 -8.90 2.42
CA ILE A 128 -18.29 -9.77 3.27
C ILE A 128 -19.19 -10.35 4.34
N THR A 129 -19.15 -11.68 4.46
CA THR A 129 -20.09 -12.46 5.25
C THR A 129 -19.75 -12.42 6.74
N SER A 130 -18.48 -12.55 7.09
CA SER A 130 -18.05 -12.53 8.48
C SER A 130 -16.56 -12.19 8.64
N ALA A 131 -16.13 -11.96 9.88
CA ALA A 131 -14.72 -11.87 10.22
C ALA A 131 -13.95 -13.13 9.84
N ASP A 132 -14.58 -14.30 10.00
CA ASP A 132 -13.98 -15.59 9.69
C ASP A 132 -13.78 -15.76 8.18
N SER A 133 -14.77 -15.40 7.35
CA SER A 133 -14.64 -15.49 5.89
C SER A 133 -13.58 -14.49 5.39
N PHE A 134 -13.58 -13.26 5.90
CA PHE A 134 -12.54 -12.27 5.61
C PHE A 134 -11.14 -12.76 5.99
N ALA A 135 -11.00 -13.45 7.13
CA ALA A 135 -9.72 -13.99 7.58
C ALA A 135 -9.12 -15.01 6.60
N GLN A 136 -9.94 -15.70 5.80
CA GLN A 136 -9.50 -16.65 4.77
C GLN A 136 -8.86 -15.95 3.57
N TRP A 137 -9.13 -14.67 3.34
CA TRP A 137 -8.52 -13.92 2.24
C TRP A 137 -6.99 -13.82 2.38
N PHE A 138 -6.49 -13.85 3.62
CA PHE A 138 -5.09 -13.67 3.98
C PHE A 138 -4.45 -14.92 4.59
N ARG A 139 -5.13 -16.08 4.50
CA ARG A 139 -4.71 -17.35 5.09
C ARG A 139 -5.01 -18.49 4.12
N ASP A 140 -4.09 -19.44 4.05
CA ASP A 140 -4.30 -20.63 3.26
C ASP A 140 -5.28 -21.51 4.03
N VAL A 141 -6.44 -21.76 3.42
CA VAL A 141 -7.49 -22.58 4.01
C VAL A 141 -7.84 -23.67 3.00
N PRO A 142 -7.41 -24.92 3.23
CA PRO A 142 -7.75 -26.03 2.36
C PRO A 142 -9.25 -26.05 2.04
N VAL A 143 -9.60 -26.38 0.79
CA VAL A 143 -10.94 -26.26 0.18
C VAL A 143 -11.26 -24.89 -0.40
N TYR A 144 -10.88 -23.78 0.26
CA TYR A 144 -11.25 -22.43 -0.19
C TYR A 144 -10.18 -21.75 -1.03
N ASN A 145 -8.93 -21.79 -0.56
CA ASN A 145 -7.80 -21.19 -1.27
C ASN A 145 -6.46 -21.83 -0.86
N LEU A 146 -5.48 -21.72 -1.74
CA LEU A 146 -4.07 -22.01 -1.46
C LEU A 146 -3.23 -20.87 -2.03
N SER A 147 -2.12 -20.54 -1.36
CA SER A 147 -1.21 -19.52 -1.86
C SER A 147 -0.11 -20.09 -2.75
N ALA A 148 0.27 -19.31 -3.75
CA ALA A 148 1.49 -19.50 -4.51
C ALA A 148 2.34 -18.22 -4.46
N PRO A 149 3.68 -18.32 -4.42
CA PRO A 149 4.52 -17.15 -4.59
C PRO A 149 4.39 -16.61 -6.02
N LEU A 150 4.35 -15.29 -6.15
CA LEU A 150 4.44 -14.61 -7.43
C LEU A 150 5.52 -13.54 -7.36
N THR A 151 6.51 -13.62 -8.23
CA THR A 151 7.56 -12.61 -8.31
C THR A 151 7.31 -11.73 -9.53
N LEU A 152 7.21 -10.42 -9.30
CA LEU A 152 7.16 -9.40 -10.34
C LEU A 152 8.54 -8.76 -10.46
N THR A 153 9.02 -8.60 -11.69
CA THR A 153 10.21 -7.80 -11.96
C THR A 153 9.77 -6.40 -12.34
N LEU A 154 10.12 -5.41 -11.52
CA LEU A 154 9.83 -4.02 -11.81
C LEU A 154 11.08 -3.38 -12.41
N VAL A 155 10.89 -2.64 -13.51
CA VAL A 155 11.97 -1.98 -14.25
C VAL A 155 11.91 -0.49 -13.98
N ARG A 156 13.06 0.10 -13.66
CA ARG A 156 13.18 1.54 -13.40
C ARG A 156 12.96 2.34 -14.69
N GLN A 157 12.15 3.38 -14.59
CA GLN A 157 11.81 4.31 -15.66
C GLN A 157 12.71 5.56 -15.59
N ALA A 158 12.66 6.40 -16.64
CA ALA A 158 13.48 7.60 -16.73
C ALA A 158 13.22 8.63 -15.61
N ASP A 159 12.00 8.65 -15.07
CA ASP A 159 11.59 9.49 -13.93
C ASP A 159 12.00 8.89 -12.57
N GLY A 160 12.62 7.71 -12.57
CA GLY A 160 13.07 7.00 -11.37
C GLY A 160 12.03 6.07 -10.76
N MET A 161 10.79 6.04 -11.26
CA MET A 161 9.75 5.12 -10.78
C MET A 161 10.01 3.69 -11.28
N TYR A 162 9.50 2.69 -10.57
CA TYR A 162 9.59 1.29 -10.97
C TYR A 162 8.25 0.82 -11.52
N LEU A 163 8.26 0.27 -12.73
CA LEU A 163 7.07 -0.21 -13.44
C LEU A 163 7.16 -1.71 -13.67
N PHE A 164 6.08 -2.42 -13.34
CA PHE A 164 5.79 -3.73 -13.92
C PHE A 164 4.82 -3.51 -15.09
N ASP A 165 5.17 -4.05 -16.26
CA ASP A 165 4.37 -4.01 -17.47
C ASP A 165 4.38 -5.41 -18.09
N ASP A 166 3.21 -6.03 -18.11
CA ASP A 166 3.02 -7.42 -18.53
C ASP A 166 3.13 -7.62 -20.04
N THR A 167 3.03 -6.54 -20.81
CA THR A 167 3.17 -6.58 -22.27
C THR A 167 4.63 -6.65 -22.72
N ILE A 168 5.56 -6.21 -21.87
CA ILE A 168 7.00 -6.24 -22.12
C ILE A 168 7.73 -7.30 -21.29
N ASP A 169 7.14 -7.76 -20.17
CA ASP A 169 7.69 -8.86 -19.41
C ASP A 169 7.67 -10.15 -20.26
N PRO A 170 8.82 -10.81 -20.51
CA PRO A 170 8.88 -11.95 -21.42
C PRO A 170 7.99 -13.13 -21.02
N TYR A 171 7.75 -13.33 -19.72
CA TYR A 171 6.94 -14.43 -19.23
C TYR A 171 5.45 -14.16 -19.44
N TYR A 172 4.98 -12.96 -19.11
CA TYR A 172 3.56 -12.61 -19.25
C TYR A 172 3.16 -12.27 -20.68
N ALA A 173 4.04 -11.61 -21.45
CA ALA A 173 3.80 -11.35 -22.87
C ALA A 173 3.59 -12.65 -23.65
N ALA A 174 4.37 -13.69 -23.35
CA ALA A 174 4.22 -15.02 -23.97
C ALA A 174 2.90 -15.72 -23.60
N LYS A 175 2.21 -15.28 -22.54
CA LYS A 175 0.91 -15.80 -22.10
C LYS A 175 -0.28 -14.96 -22.57
N GLY A 176 -0.03 -13.85 -23.28
CA GLY A 176 -1.07 -12.90 -23.68
C GLY A 176 -1.43 -11.87 -22.62
N GLY A 177 -0.63 -11.74 -21.56
CA GLY A 177 -0.83 -10.79 -20.46
C GLY A 177 -0.73 -11.44 -19.08
N PHE A 178 -0.88 -10.60 -18.05
CA PHE A 178 -0.86 -11.01 -16.65
C PHE A 178 -2.12 -11.78 -16.24
N TYR A 179 -3.26 -11.37 -16.80
CA TYR A 179 -4.56 -12.01 -16.64
C TYR A 179 -4.96 -12.64 -17.99
N PRO A 180 -4.56 -13.88 -18.27
CA PRO A 180 -4.87 -14.56 -19.53
C PRO A 180 -6.34 -14.92 -19.69
#